data_AF-A0A8I2Z688-F1
#
_entry.id   AF-A0A8I2Z688-F1
#
_cell.length_a   1.000
_cell.length_b   1.000
_cell.length_c   1.000
_cell.angle_alpha   90.00
_cell.angle_beta   90.00
_cell.angle_gamma   90.00
#
_symmetry.space_group_name_H-M   'P 1'
#
loop_
_entity.id
_entity.type
_entity.pdbx_description
1 polymer ?
#
loop_
_entity_poly.entity_id
_entity_poly.type
_entity_poly.pdbx_seq_one_letter_code
_entity_poly.pdbx_strand_id
1 'polypeptide(L)'
;MAEVDEITQQYSIIARSCSTVFAVLEQLHYLNHFYQFSLQYFLDIFHSVLRGNPNLANEKDHNVRRDIIVKDLFVSAFKRTALGLLQRDRITLAMLLAQASPYPMDKGLIDVILDKRVEGKDLSTEPDARDEAFARAGHFSALKDKLGRAASTDWDTFLTEELAENFVPQIWDDNTSANDQALLSLLLVKLFRLDRFVPAAERFVTLVFGSDLFDIVEDLKEAVTQVPATRPVALVSSPGFDASYKVDNLVERMRVNCTNIAMGSNEGLASADKAVTNAAQTGSWVLVKNVHLAPSWLQSLEKRMDSLNPHSDFRLFLSMESSPKIPVNLLRASRVLMYEQPAGVRANMKDSMSSLSTRSAKSPVERTRLYLLLAFLHAVVQERLRYAPNLGWKGFWEFNDSDYECSAFIIDTWIEQAAGTRTNIAPQSIPWDMIRYLVTETYGGKIDDEGDFRQLNSLVESFLTPAAYDIGHKLVEGPDGSEEGSLVVPSGTSLPEFTAWIHKLPEREPPTYLGLPANAEKLLLVGLGRSLIGNLKKVMDTLDEGEQLMAEA
;
A
#
# COMPACT_ATOMS: atom_id res chain seq x y z
N MET A 1 20.04 -31.58 -35.29
CA MET A 1 18.58 -31.68 -35.05
C MET A 1 18.35 -32.24 -33.66
N ALA A 2 18.71 -33.50 -33.35
CA ALA A 2 18.56 -34.07 -32.00
C ALA A 2 19.13 -33.22 -30.85
N GLU A 3 20.34 -32.67 -30.99
CA GLU A 3 20.95 -31.77 -29.98
C GLU A 3 20.19 -30.44 -29.83
N VAL A 4 19.65 -29.91 -30.93
CA VAL A 4 18.82 -28.69 -30.90
C VAL A 4 17.48 -28.98 -30.24
N ASP A 5 16.88 -30.14 -30.51
CA ASP A 5 15.62 -30.56 -29.91
C ASP A 5 15.78 -30.80 -28.40
N GLU A 6 16.88 -31.43 -27.97
CA GLU A 6 17.22 -31.64 -26.56
C GLU A 6 17.41 -30.32 -25.81
N ILE A 7 18.20 -29.39 -26.36
CA ILE A 7 18.40 -28.06 -25.77
C ILE A 7 17.08 -27.28 -25.74
N THR A 8 16.30 -27.32 -26.83
CA THR A 8 15.00 -26.64 -26.89
C THR A 8 14.06 -27.16 -25.81
N GLN A 9 14.03 -28.47 -25.58
CA GLN A 9 13.23 -29.07 -24.53
C GLN A 9 13.69 -28.65 -23.13
N GLN A 10 15.00 -28.55 -22.90
CA GLN A 10 15.56 -28.09 -21.61
C GLN A 10 15.19 -26.65 -21.28
N TYR A 11 15.18 -25.74 -22.27
CA TYR A 11 14.91 -24.31 -22.06
C TYR A 11 13.45 -23.91 -22.31
N SER A 12 12.62 -24.82 -22.82
CA SER A 12 11.18 -24.60 -23.06
C SER A 12 10.45 -24.14 -21.79
N ILE A 13 10.86 -24.64 -20.61
CA ILE A 13 10.30 -24.20 -19.32
C ILE A 13 10.52 -22.69 -19.06
N ILE A 14 11.66 -22.14 -19.48
CA ILE A 14 11.94 -20.71 -19.34
C ILE A 14 11.04 -19.93 -20.29
N ALA A 15 10.96 -20.34 -21.55
CA ALA A 15 10.10 -19.69 -22.54
C ALA A 15 8.62 -19.68 -22.10
N ARG A 16 8.11 -20.81 -21.60
CA ARG A 16 6.76 -20.93 -21.06
C ARG A 16 6.57 -20.02 -19.83
N SER A 17 7.51 -20.02 -18.90
CA SER A 17 7.47 -19.14 -17.71
C SER A 17 7.48 -17.65 -18.10
N CYS A 18 8.25 -17.26 -19.12
CA CYS A 18 8.23 -15.90 -19.64
C CYS A 18 6.86 -15.51 -20.20
N SER A 19 6.26 -16.40 -20.98
CA SER A 19 4.93 -16.19 -21.56
C SER A 19 3.86 -16.01 -20.47
N THR A 20 3.86 -16.87 -19.45
CA THR A 20 2.87 -16.81 -18.37
C THR A 20 3.06 -15.59 -17.48
N VAL A 21 4.30 -15.21 -17.16
CA VAL A 21 4.57 -13.97 -16.41
C VAL A 21 4.09 -12.75 -17.18
N PHE A 22 4.38 -12.66 -18.48
CA PHE A 22 3.91 -11.53 -19.28
C PHE A 22 2.39 -11.48 -19.38
N ALA A 23 1.72 -12.63 -19.58
CA ALA A 23 0.26 -12.70 -19.59
C ALA A 23 -0.34 -12.19 -18.26
N VAL A 24 0.22 -12.59 -17.12
CA VAL A 24 -0.20 -12.05 -15.81
C VAL A 24 -0.05 -10.54 -15.77
N LEU A 25 1.12 -9.99 -16.15
CA LEU A 25 1.36 -8.55 -16.15
C LEU A 25 0.40 -7.78 -17.06
N GLU A 26 0.07 -8.34 -18.22
CA GLU A 26 -0.88 -7.74 -19.18
C GLU A 26 -2.28 -7.61 -18.59
N GLN A 27 -2.75 -8.59 -17.81
CA GLN A 27 -4.10 -8.59 -17.22
C GLN A 27 -4.24 -7.77 -15.92
N LEU A 28 -3.14 -7.26 -15.34
CA LEU A 28 -3.21 -6.48 -14.09
C LEU A 28 -4.04 -5.20 -14.21
N HIS A 29 -4.24 -4.67 -15.42
CA HIS A 29 -5.07 -3.49 -15.65
C HIS A 29 -6.53 -3.66 -15.19
N TYR A 30 -7.02 -4.91 -15.10
CA TYR A 30 -8.35 -5.21 -14.55
C TYR A 30 -8.46 -4.90 -13.05
N LEU A 31 -7.35 -4.87 -12.31
CA LEU A 31 -7.32 -4.49 -10.90
C LEU A 31 -7.29 -2.98 -10.75
N ASN A 32 -6.45 -2.30 -11.52
CA ASN A 32 -6.30 -0.86 -11.49
C ASN A 32 -5.89 -0.33 -12.88
N HIS A 33 -6.53 0.75 -13.32
CA HIS A 33 -6.25 1.45 -14.58
C HIS A 33 -4.75 1.73 -14.81
N PHE A 34 -4.00 1.99 -13.75
CA PHE A 34 -2.57 2.32 -13.81
C PHE A 34 -1.64 1.12 -14.02
N TYR A 35 -2.14 -0.10 -13.89
CA TYR A 35 -1.33 -1.32 -13.99
C TYR A 35 -1.16 -1.72 -15.46
N GLN A 36 -0.46 -0.87 -16.19
CA GLN A 36 -0.23 -0.98 -17.63
C GLN A 36 1.23 -1.31 -17.89
N PHE A 37 1.51 -2.58 -18.20
CA PHE A 37 2.88 -3.05 -18.45
C PHE A 37 3.05 -3.38 -19.93
N SER A 38 4.14 -2.90 -20.53
CA SER A 38 4.46 -3.18 -21.94
C SER A 38 5.28 -4.47 -22.07
N LEU A 39 5.29 -5.07 -23.27
CA LEU A 39 6.21 -6.17 -23.56
C LEU A 39 7.67 -5.75 -23.33
N GLN A 40 8.04 -4.53 -23.74
CA GLN A 40 9.39 -4.01 -23.51
C GLN A 40 9.74 -3.97 -22.02
N TYR A 41 8.80 -3.56 -21.16
CA TYR A 41 9.00 -3.57 -19.70
C TYR A 41 9.34 -4.98 -19.22
N PHE A 42 8.61 -6.00 -19.68
CA PHE A 42 8.90 -7.39 -19.32
C PHE A 42 10.26 -7.86 -19.88
N LEU A 43 10.58 -7.53 -21.13
CA LEU A 43 11.87 -7.88 -21.74
C LEU A 43 13.05 -7.27 -20.99
N ASP A 44 12.92 -6.06 -20.43
CA ASP A 44 13.95 -5.43 -19.61
C ASP A 44 14.18 -6.19 -18.29
N ILE A 45 13.12 -6.78 -17.72
CA ILE A 45 13.21 -7.71 -16.57
C ILE A 45 13.93 -8.98 -16.98
N PHE A 46 13.51 -9.60 -18.10
CA PHE A 46 14.11 -10.84 -18.58
C PHE A 46 15.60 -10.66 -18.92
N HIS A 47 15.98 -9.59 -19.62
CA HIS A 47 17.37 -9.27 -19.92
C HIS A 47 18.21 -9.04 -18.67
N SER A 48 17.65 -8.39 -17.66
CA SER A 48 18.29 -8.22 -16.35
C SER A 48 18.59 -9.55 -15.68
N VAL A 49 17.64 -10.49 -15.71
CA VAL A 49 17.80 -11.82 -15.10
C VAL A 49 18.83 -12.66 -15.85
N LEU A 50 18.97 -12.49 -17.17
CA LEU A 50 19.96 -13.22 -17.96
C LEU A 50 21.38 -12.66 -17.87
N ARG A 51 21.55 -11.33 -17.89
CA ARG A 51 22.87 -10.67 -18.04
C ARG A 51 23.39 -10.01 -16.77
N GLY A 52 22.52 -9.64 -15.84
CA GLY A 52 22.86 -8.88 -14.63
C GLY A 52 22.65 -9.66 -13.33
N ASN A 53 22.48 -10.98 -13.41
CA ASN A 53 22.13 -11.79 -12.25
C ASN A 53 23.38 -12.30 -11.50
N PRO A 54 23.59 -11.87 -10.23
CA PRO A 54 24.72 -12.31 -9.42
C PRO A 54 24.68 -13.82 -9.12
N ASN A 55 23.48 -14.41 -9.03
CA ASN A 55 23.31 -15.84 -8.75
C ASN A 55 23.80 -16.72 -9.92
N LEU A 56 23.94 -16.16 -11.12
CA LEU A 56 24.44 -16.87 -12.30
C LEU A 56 25.95 -16.71 -12.54
N ALA A 57 26.64 -15.82 -11.81
CA ALA A 57 28.02 -15.44 -12.14
C ALA A 57 29.02 -16.61 -11.99
N ASN A 58 28.79 -17.49 -11.02
CA ASN A 58 29.71 -18.58 -10.69
C ASN A 58 29.18 -19.98 -11.04
N GLU A 59 27.93 -20.10 -11.49
CA GLU A 59 27.30 -21.39 -11.75
C GLU A 59 27.58 -21.86 -13.18
N LYS A 60 28.06 -23.09 -13.33
CA LYS A 60 28.42 -23.69 -14.64
C LYS A 60 27.46 -24.79 -15.08
N ASP A 61 26.73 -25.39 -14.14
CA ASP A 61 25.75 -26.44 -14.46
C ASP A 61 24.53 -25.84 -15.15
N HIS A 62 24.21 -26.33 -16.36
CA HIS A 62 23.11 -25.82 -17.17
C HIS A 62 21.73 -26.02 -16.53
N ASN A 63 21.51 -27.13 -15.81
CA ASN A 63 20.24 -27.40 -15.14
C ASN A 63 20.06 -26.49 -13.93
N VAL A 64 21.11 -26.31 -13.13
CA VAL A 64 21.07 -25.40 -11.96
C VAL A 64 20.87 -23.96 -12.44
N ARG A 65 21.57 -23.53 -13.49
CA ARG A 65 21.37 -22.21 -14.11
C ARG A 65 19.93 -22.01 -14.57
N ARG A 66 19.33 -23.02 -15.23
CA ARG A 66 17.94 -22.97 -15.66
C ARG A 66 17.00 -22.73 -14.47
N ASP A 67 17.18 -23.48 -13.40
CA ASP A 67 16.32 -23.37 -12.20
C ASP A 67 16.50 -22.01 -11.51
N ILE A 68 17.72 -21.49 -11.44
CA ILE A 68 18.01 -20.12 -10.96
C ILE A 68 17.33 -19.08 -11.85
N ILE A 69 17.42 -19.19 -13.18
CA ILE A 69 16.79 -18.24 -14.10
C ILE A 69 15.27 -18.23 -13.92
N VAL A 70 14.64 -19.40 -13.80
CA VAL A 70 13.19 -19.49 -13.57
C VAL A 70 12.85 -18.81 -12.25
N LYS A 71 13.55 -19.12 -11.16
CA LYS A 71 13.27 -18.50 -9.85
C LYS A 71 13.44 -16.98 -9.88
N ASP A 72 14.57 -16.50 -10.39
CA ASP A 72 14.90 -15.08 -10.39
C ASP A 72 14.05 -14.29 -11.39
N LEU A 73 13.48 -14.95 -12.42
CA LEU A 73 12.46 -14.34 -13.29
C LEU A 73 11.22 -13.96 -12.50
N PHE A 74 10.63 -14.88 -11.73
CA PHE A 74 9.43 -14.60 -10.94
C PHE A 74 9.71 -13.58 -9.83
N VAL A 75 10.82 -13.73 -9.10
CA VAL A 75 11.19 -12.81 -8.01
C VAL A 75 11.48 -11.40 -8.55
N SER A 76 12.24 -11.28 -9.65
CA SER A 76 12.53 -9.98 -10.25
C SER A 76 11.30 -9.34 -10.88
N ALA A 77 10.41 -10.14 -11.48
CA ALA A 77 9.13 -9.67 -11.99
C ALA A 77 8.26 -9.12 -10.85
N PHE A 78 8.16 -9.83 -9.73
CA PHE A 78 7.45 -9.35 -8.55
C PHE A 78 8.05 -8.05 -8.01
N LYS A 79 9.34 -8.04 -7.63
CA LYS A 79 9.99 -6.90 -6.98
C LYS A 79 9.92 -5.63 -7.83
N ARG A 80 10.14 -5.74 -9.15
CA ARG A 80 10.08 -4.57 -10.05
C ARG A 80 8.65 -4.09 -10.30
N THR A 81 7.69 -4.99 -10.37
CA THR A 81 6.29 -4.64 -10.63
C THR A 81 5.62 -4.08 -9.39
N ALA A 82 5.94 -4.62 -8.20
CA ALA A 82 5.38 -4.20 -6.92
C ALA A 82 5.59 -2.71 -6.60
N LEU A 83 6.66 -2.09 -7.11
CA LEU A 83 6.92 -0.64 -7.02
C LEU A 83 5.89 0.21 -7.78
N GLY A 84 5.25 -0.35 -8.80
CA GLY A 84 4.17 0.28 -9.56
C GLY A 84 2.78 -0.14 -9.12
N LEU A 85 2.67 -0.91 -8.01
CA LEU A 85 1.40 -1.38 -7.45
C LEU A 85 1.13 -0.74 -6.09
N LEU A 86 -0.15 -0.60 -5.76
CA LEU A 86 -0.59 -0.27 -4.40
C LEU A 86 -0.23 -1.43 -3.47
N GLN A 87 0.08 -1.14 -2.21
CA GLN A 87 0.51 -2.13 -1.23
C GLN A 87 -0.47 -3.30 -1.12
N ARG A 88 -1.78 -3.00 -1.10
CA ARG A 88 -2.86 -4.01 -1.03
C ARG A 88 -2.88 -4.98 -2.21
N ASP A 89 -2.40 -4.57 -3.38
CA ASP A 89 -2.47 -5.35 -4.62
C ASP A 89 -1.19 -6.15 -4.87
N ARG A 90 -0.13 -5.94 -4.07
CA ARG A 90 1.13 -6.69 -4.18
C ARG A 90 0.93 -8.18 -3.90
N ILE A 91 0.19 -8.54 -2.86
CA ILE A 91 -0.10 -9.95 -2.56
C ILE A 91 -0.92 -10.61 -3.67
N THR A 92 -1.82 -9.88 -4.33
CA THR A 92 -2.56 -10.35 -5.51
C THR A 92 -1.59 -10.73 -6.63
N LEU A 93 -0.62 -9.87 -6.95
CA LEU A 93 0.42 -10.19 -7.93
C LEU A 93 1.23 -11.43 -7.51
N ALA A 94 1.66 -11.53 -6.26
CA ALA A 94 2.45 -12.66 -5.79
C ALA A 94 1.70 -13.99 -5.94
N MET A 95 0.41 -14.01 -5.60
CA MET A 95 -0.45 -15.18 -5.76
C MET A 95 -0.67 -15.55 -7.24
N LEU A 96 -0.88 -14.57 -8.13
CA LEU A 96 -0.98 -14.81 -9.58
C LEU A 96 0.32 -15.39 -10.15
N LEU A 97 1.47 -14.87 -9.71
CA LEU A 97 2.78 -15.40 -10.09
C LEU A 97 3.00 -16.82 -9.54
N ALA A 98 2.56 -17.12 -8.32
CA ALA A 98 2.62 -18.47 -7.75
C ALA A 98 1.78 -19.45 -8.58
N GLN A 99 0.55 -19.09 -8.92
CA GLN A 99 -0.33 -19.85 -9.82
C GLN A 99 0.33 -20.09 -11.19
N ALA A 100 0.98 -19.05 -11.75
CA ALA A 100 1.64 -19.11 -13.06
C ALA A 100 2.99 -19.85 -13.04
N SER A 101 3.54 -20.12 -11.85
CA SER A 101 4.85 -20.76 -11.72
C SER A 101 4.84 -22.23 -12.16
N PRO A 102 5.98 -22.77 -12.62
CA PRO A 102 6.11 -24.17 -12.99
C PRO A 102 6.38 -25.09 -11.79
N TYR A 103 6.38 -24.57 -10.56
CA TYR A 103 6.68 -25.35 -9.37
C TYR A 103 5.59 -26.39 -9.09
N PRO A 104 5.97 -27.57 -8.54
CA PRO A 104 5.00 -28.63 -8.23
C PRO A 104 4.05 -28.16 -7.13
N MET A 105 2.77 -28.05 -7.47
CA MET A 105 1.67 -27.77 -6.56
C MET A 105 0.34 -28.20 -7.21
N ASP A 106 -0.64 -28.57 -6.40
CA ASP A 106 -2.01 -28.84 -6.84
C ASP A 106 -2.75 -27.52 -7.13
N LYS A 107 -2.68 -27.07 -8.38
CA LYS A 107 -3.37 -25.85 -8.84
C LYS A 107 -4.90 -25.95 -8.73
N GLY A 108 -5.46 -27.16 -8.66
CA GLY A 108 -6.89 -27.36 -8.42
C GLY A 108 -7.33 -26.90 -7.02
N LEU A 109 -6.44 -26.91 -6.03
CA LEU A 109 -6.73 -26.32 -4.72
C LEU A 109 -6.89 -24.80 -4.80
N ILE A 110 -6.12 -24.13 -5.66
CA ILE A 110 -6.21 -22.69 -5.86
C ILE A 110 -7.56 -22.34 -6.48
N ASP A 111 -8.04 -23.14 -7.44
CA ASP A 111 -9.38 -22.95 -8.02
C ASP A 111 -10.49 -23.07 -6.96
N VAL A 112 -10.39 -24.03 -6.04
CA VAL A 112 -11.32 -24.18 -4.90
C VAL A 112 -11.22 -22.99 -3.93
N ILE A 113 -10.01 -22.52 -3.64
CA ILE A 113 -9.77 -21.33 -2.81
C ILE A 113 -10.33 -20.07 -3.46
N LEU A 114 -10.44 -20.00 -4.78
CA LEU A 114 -10.99 -18.84 -5.49
C LEU A 114 -12.46 -18.98 -5.87
N ASP A 115 -13.05 -20.17 -5.74
CA ASP A 115 -14.48 -20.37 -5.99
C ASP A 115 -15.33 -19.59 -4.97
N LYS A 116 -16.23 -18.76 -5.51
CA LYS A 116 -17.19 -17.95 -4.74
C LYS A 116 -18.23 -18.81 -4.03
N ARG A 117 -18.50 -20.03 -4.52
CA ARG A 117 -19.43 -20.99 -3.89
C ARG A 117 -18.88 -21.54 -2.57
N VAL A 118 -17.56 -21.50 -2.43
CA VAL A 118 -16.85 -21.89 -1.20
C VAL A 118 -16.88 -20.69 -0.26
N GLU A 119 -18.02 -20.47 0.39
CA GLU A 119 -18.17 -19.42 1.40
C GLU A 119 -17.73 -19.92 2.78
N GLY A 120 -16.73 -19.24 3.34
CA GLY A 120 -16.31 -19.42 4.73
C GLY A 120 -17.11 -18.57 5.70
N LYS A 121 -17.01 -18.90 6.99
CA LYS A 121 -17.48 -18.05 8.09
C LYS A 121 -16.30 -17.71 8.98
N ASP A 122 -16.07 -16.43 9.19
CA ASP A 122 -15.01 -15.97 10.07
C ASP A 122 -15.41 -16.18 11.53
N LEU A 123 -14.83 -17.20 12.17
CA LEU A 123 -15.16 -17.58 13.54
C LEU A 123 -14.52 -16.62 14.57
N SER A 124 -13.66 -15.69 14.12
CA SER A 124 -13.11 -14.64 14.99
C SER A 124 -14.09 -13.48 15.21
N THR A 125 -15.03 -13.28 14.28
CA THR A 125 -16.14 -12.32 14.39
C THR A 125 -17.48 -12.99 14.71
N GLU A 126 -17.69 -14.24 14.27
CA GLU A 126 -18.92 -15.02 14.47
C GLU A 126 -18.64 -16.38 15.14
N PRO A 127 -18.28 -16.41 16.45
CA PRO A 127 -17.90 -17.65 17.14
C PRO A 127 -19.04 -18.67 17.22
N ASP A 128 -20.30 -18.21 17.30
CA ASP A 128 -21.49 -19.06 17.38
C ASP A 128 -21.75 -19.88 16.10
N ALA A 129 -21.09 -19.54 14.99
CA ALA A 129 -21.26 -20.22 13.71
C ALA A 129 -20.33 -21.43 13.51
N ARG A 130 -19.64 -21.89 14.57
CA ARG A 130 -18.66 -22.99 14.52
C ARG A 130 -19.24 -24.25 13.85
N ASP A 131 -20.34 -24.78 14.36
CA ASP A 131 -20.91 -26.04 13.85
C ASP A 131 -21.30 -25.96 12.36
N GLU A 132 -21.84 -24.82 11.95
CA GLU A 132 -22.21 -24.56 10.57
C GLU A 132 -20.97 -24.49 9.66
N ALA A 133 -19.90 -23.83 10.10
CA ALA A 133 -18.65 -23.73 9.35
C ALA A 133 -18.01 -25.10 9.13
N PHE A 134 -17.96 -25.95 10.17
CA PHE A 134 -17.43 -27.32 10.07
C PHE A 134 -18.29 -28.21 9.18
N ALA A 135 -19.62 -28.13 9.30
CA ALA A 135 -20.53 -28.88 8.44
C ALA A 135 -20.31 -28.51 6.97
N ARG A 136 -20.25 -27.21 6.64
CA ARG A 136 -19.95 -26.75 5.26
C ARG A 136 -18.59 -27.22 4.78
N ALA A 137 -17.55 -27.10 5.60
CA ALA A 137 -16.19 -27.52 5.26
C ALA A 137 -16.11 -29.02 4.88
N GLY A 138 -16.90 -29.86 5.56
CA GLY A 138 -16.99 -31.30 5.27
C GLY A 138 -17.61 -31.66 3.92
N HIS A 139 -18.31 -30.73 3.25
CA HIS A 139 -18.89 -30.95 1.92
C HIS A 139 -17.87 -30.76 0.78
N PHE A 140 -16.71 -30.14 1.05
CA PHE A 140 -15.68 -29.94 0.02
C PHE A 140 -14.86 -31.20 -0.17
N SER A 141 -14.76 -31.68 -1.42
CA SER A 141 -14.01 -32.89 -1.78
C SER A 141 -12.55 -32.87 -1.30
N ALA A 142 -11.91 -31.69 -1.33
CA ALA A 142 -10.53 -31.50 -0.87
C ALA A 142 -10.33 -31.75 0.64
N LEU A 143 -11.38 -31.55 1.45
CA LEU A 143 -11.36 -31.60 2.92
C LEU A 143 -12.20 -32.75 3.51
N LYS A 144 -13.00 -33.41 2.68
CA LYS A 144 -13.85 -34.52 3.07
C LYS A 144 -13.03 -35.61 3.78
N ASP A 145 -13.50 -36.03 4.94
CA ASP A 145 -12.87 -37.04 5.81
C ASP A 145 -11.46 -36.67 6.35
N LYS A 146 -10.97 -35.45 6.10
CA LYS A 146 -9.67 -34.97 6.59
C LYS A 146 -9.76 -34.12 7.87
N LEU A 147 -10.89 -33.44 8.08
CA LEU A 147 -11.07 -32.53 9.23
C LEU A 147 -10.93 -33.23 10.59
N GLY A 148 -11.33 -34.50 10.68
CA GLY A 148 -11.24 -35.31 11.90
C GLY A 148 -9.84 -35.83 12.23
N ARG A 149 -8.82 -35.53 11.42
CA ARG A 149 -7.43 -35.97 11.65
C ARG A 149 -6.70 -35.11 12.68
N ALA A 150 -7.06 -33.84 12.79
CA ALA A 150 -6.46 -32.92 13.75
C ALA A 150 -7.15 -33.01 15.12
N ALA A 151 -6.41 -32.77 16.20
CA ALA A 151 -6.95 -32.80 17.54
C ALA A 151 -7.89 -31.61 17.81
N SER A 152 -8.86 -31.78 18.72
CA SER A 152 -9.74 -30.66 19.12
C SER A 152 -8.95 -29.47 19.67
N THR A 153 -7.84 -29.73 20.37
CA THR A 153 -6.96 -28.69 20.93
C THR A 153 -6.32 -27.81 19.85
N ASP A 154 -5.97 -28.41 18.70
CA ASP A 154 -5.35 -27.69 17.59
C ASP A 154 -6.38 -26.79 16.91
N TRP A 155 -7.61 -27.29 16.74
CA TRP A 155 -8.73 -26.49 16.26
C TRP A 155 -9.04 -25.34 17.22
N ASP A 156 -9.10 -25.59 18.52
CA ASP A 156 -9.39 -24.53 19.49
C ASP A 156 -8.31 -23.45 19.45
N THR A 157 -7.02 -23.84 19.38
CA THR A 157 -5.89 -22.89 19.25
C THR A 157 -6.00 -22.07 17.96
N PHE A 158 -6.25 -22.71 16.82
CA PHE A 158 -6.44 -22.04 15.53
C PHE A 158 -7.59 -21.03 15.55
N LEU A 159 -8.69 -21.36 16.22
CA LEU A 159 -9.86 -20.51 16.25
C LEU A 159 -9.71 -19.32 17.21
N THR A 160 -8.95 -19.47 18.31
CA THR A 160 -8.84 -18.43 19.35
C THR A 160 -7.63 -17.52 19.19
N GLU A 161 -6.51 -18.01 18.67
CA GLU A 161 -5.27 -17.25 18.58
C GLU A 161 -5.38 -16.04 17.63
N GLU A 162 -4.71 -14.94 17.99
CA GLU A 162 -4.74 -13.73 17.16
C GLU A 162 -4.04 -13.98 15.82
N LEU A 163 -2.86 -14.62 15.85
CA LEU A 163 -2.07 -14.98 14.68
C LEU A 163 -2.34 -16.43 14.25
N ALA A 164 -3.60 -16.74 13.98
CA ALA A 164 -4.08 -18.10 13.69
C ALA A 164 -3.41 -18.76 12.49
N GLU A 165 -2.91 -17.99 11.53
CA GLU A 165 -2.12 -18.51 10.40
C GLU A 165 -0.87 -19.30 10.86
N ASN A 166 -0.40 -19.11 12.10
CA ASN A 166 0.69 -19.88 12.71
C ASN A 166 0.27 -21.24 13.28
N PHE A 167 -1.02 -21.44 13.52
CA PHE A 167 -1.55 -22.58 14.27
C PHE A 167 -2.56 -23.38 13.46
N VAL A 168 -2.43 -23.39 12.13
CA VAL A 168 -3.36 -24.09 11.25
C VAL A 168 -3.31 -25.62 11.52
N PRO A 169 -4.44 -26.28 11.77
CA PRO A 169 -4.45 -27.70 12.12
C PRO A 169 -3.97 -28.59 10.98
N GLN A 170 -3.13 -29.58 11.30
CA GLN A 170 -2.58 -30.51 10.32
C GLN A 170 -3.63 -31.56 9.92
N ILE A 171 -4.25 -31.37 8.75
CA ILE A 171 -5.28 -32.28 8.21
C ILE A 171 -4.78 -33.19 7.07
N TRP A 172 -3.54 -32.98 6.62
CA TRP A 172 -2.93 -33.68 5.48
C TRP A 172 -2.03 -34.84 5.90
N ASP A 173 -1.71 -35.72 4.95
CA ASP A 173 -0.79 -36.84 5.16
C ASP A 173 0.67 -36.36 5.19
N ASP A 174 1.55 -37.11 5.85
CA ASP A 174 2.98 -36.79 5.97
C ASP A 174 3.71 -36.70 4.62
N ASN A 175 3.19 -37.36 3.58
CA ASN A 175 3.76 -37.37 2.22
C ASN A 175 3.30 -36.17 1.36
N THR A 176 2.46 -35.29 1.89
CA THR A 176 1.95 -34.12 1.15
C THR A 176 3.06 -33.10 0.93
N SER A 177 3.20 -32.54 -0.29
CA SER A 177 4.27 -31.58 -0.57
C SER A 177 4.08 -30.29 0.25
N ALA A 178 5.18 -29.60 0.61
CA ALA A 178 5.10 -28.38 1.42
C ALA A 178 4.20 -27.29 0.80
N ASN A 179 4.20 -27.18 -0.54
CA ASN A 179 3.33 -26.24 -1.25
C ASN A 179 1.85 -26.61 -1.09
N ASP A 180 1.51 -27.90 -1.21
CA ASP A 180 0.13 -28.37 -1.07
C ASP A 180 -0.36 -28.26 0.39
N GLN A 181 0.53 -28.47 1.37
CA GLN A 181 0.24 -28.21 2.79
C GLN A 181 -0.11 -26.74 3.02
N ALA A 182 0.63 -25.82 2.42
CA ALA A 182 0.37 -24.39 2.51
C ALA A 182 -0.92 -23.99 1.79
N LEU A 183 -1.27 -24.61 0.66
CA LEU A 183 -2.56 -24.41 -0.02
C LEU A 183 -3.74 -24.92 0.81
N LEU A 184 -3.62 -26.11 1.40
CA LEU A 184 -4.64 -26.63 2.33
C LEU A 184 -4.79 -25.72 3.55
N SER A 185 -3.68 -25.18 4.06
CA SER A 185 -3.71 -24.22 5.15
C SER A 185 -4.45 -22.93 4.76
N LEU A 186 -4.17 -22.40 3.57
CA LEU A 186 -4.84 -21.23 3.02
C LEU A 186 -6.36 -21.47 2.83
N LEU A 187 -6.74 -22.68 2.42
CA LEU A 187 -8.15 -23.09 2.32
C LEU A 187 -8.83 -23.13 3.69
N LEU A 188 -8.18 -23.68 4.73
CA LEU A 188 -8.72 -23.67 6.09
C LEU A 188 -8.88 -22.24 6.62
N VAL A 189 -7.89 -21.38 6.39
CA VAL A 189 -7.97 -19.96 6.75
C VAL A 189 -9.13 -19.27 6.03
N LYS A 190 -9.31 -19.49 4.72
CA LYS A 190 -10.47 -18.98 3.97
C LYS A 190 -11.81 -19.39 4.62
N LEU A 191 -11.91 -20.62 5.09
CA LEU A 191 -13.15 -21.20 5.59
C LEU A 191 -13.51 -20.76 7.01
N PHE A 192 -12.51 -20.56 7.88
CA PHE A 192 -12.71 -20.39 9.32
C PHE A 192 -12.16 -19.08 9.90
N ARG A 193 -11.12 -18.49 9.29
CA ARG A 193 -10.35 -17.34 9.79
C ARG A 193 -10.00 -16.40 8.64
N LEU A 194 -11.03 -15.91 7.96
CA LEU A 194 -10.88 -15.07 6.78
C LEU A 194 -10.16 -13.75 7.10
N ASP A 195 -10.20 -13.29 8.36
CA ASP A 195 -9.37 -12.21 8.90
C ASP A 195 -7.86 -12.45 8.72
N ARG A 196 -7.41 -13.71 8.63
CA ARG A 196 -5.99 -14.08 8.45
C ARG A 196 -5.65 -14.55 7.04
N PHE A 197 -6.55 -14.36 6.08
CA PHE A 197 -6.31 -14.82 4.71
C PHE A 197 -5.13 -14.12 4.02
N VAL A 198 -4.96 -12.80 4.21
CA VAL A 198 -3.83 -12.06 3.60
C VAL A 198 -2.47 -12.53 4.18
N PRO A 199 -2.26 -12.59 5.51
CA PRO A 199 -1.04 -13.18 6.09
C PRO A 199 -0.80 -14.64 5.67
N ALA A 200 -1.85 -15.47 5.60
CA ALA A 200 -1.72 -16.85 5.15
C ALA A 200 -1.28 -16.94 3.68
N ALA A 201 -1.81 -16.06 2.81
CA ALA A 201 -1.39 -15.96 1.42
C ALA A 201 0.07 -15.50 1.31
N GLU A 202 0.49 -14.51 2.12
CA GLU A 202 1.89 -14.06 2.20
C GLU A 202 2.83 -15.22 2.57
N ARG A 203 2.48 -16.02 3.58
CA ARG A 203 3.25 -17.21 3.95
C ARG A 203 3.37 -18.22 2.83
N PHE A 204 2.28 -18.48 2.11
CA PHE A 204 2.30 -19.39 0.97
C PHE A 204 3.25 -18.89 -0.13
N VAL A 205 3.16 -17.63 -0.54
CA VAL A 205 4.04 -17.11 -1.60
C VAL A 205 5.50 -16.99 -1.14
N THR A 206 5.74 -16.71 0.14
CA THR A 206 7.07 -16.75 0.74
C THR A 206 7.66 -18.16 0.74
N LEU A 207 6.84 -19.19 0.97
CA LEU A 207 7.29 -20.58 0.84
C LEU A 207 7.69 -20.91 -0.62
N VAL A 208 6.91 -20.43 -1.59
CA VAL A 208 7.13 -20.70 -3.03
C VAL A 208 8.36 -19.96 -3.57
N PHE A 209 8.53 -18.68 -3.25
CA PHE A 209 9.56 -17.83 -3.88
C PHE A 209 10.75 -17.52 -2.97
N GLY A 210 10.59 -17.61 -1.66
CA GLY A 210 11.59 -17.24 -0.65
C GLY A 210 11.14 -16.12 0.28
N SER A 211 11.80 -16.02 1.44
CA SER A 211 11.53 -14.98 2.46
C SER A 211 11.83 -13.57 1.98
N ASP A 212 12.75 -13.42 1.03
CA ASP A 212 13.19 -12.13 0.51
C ASP A 212 12.22 -11.52 -0.52
N LEU A 213 11.11 -12.21 -0.87
CA LEU A 213 10.18 -11.76 -1.89
C LEU A 213 9.64 -10.35 -1.60
N PHE A 214 9.22 -10.10 -0.36
CA PHE A 214 8.64 -8.84 0.09
C PHE A 214 9.68 -7.82 0.57
N ASP A 215 10.97 -8.17 0.59
CA ASP A 215 12.07 -7.25 0.91
C ASP A 215 12.31 -6.29 -0.28
N ILE A 216 11.36 -5.38 -0.48
CA ILE A 216 11.37 -4.39 -1.54
C ILE A 216 11.92 -3.08 -0.95
N VAL A 217 13.17 -2.77 -1.29
CA VAL A 217 13.73 -1.45 -1.02
C VAL A 217 13.51 -0.58 -2.24
N GLU A 218 12.69 0.46 -2.09
CA GLU A 218 12.52 1.45 -3.13
C GLU A 218 13.71 2.42 -3.15
N ASP A 219 14.52 2.35 -4.21
CA ASP A 219 15.49 3.41 -4.54
C ASP A 219 15.09 4.08 -5.87
N LEU A 220 14.57 5.30 -5.77
CA LEU A 220 14.21 6.11 -6.94
C LEU A 220 15.42 6.32 -7.86
N LYS A 221 16.64 6.41 -7.32
CA LYS A 221 17.86 6.51 -8.13
C LYS A 221 18.01 5.28 -9.01
N GLU A 222 17.87 4.08 -8.43
CA GLU A 222 17.99 2.82 -9.16
C GLU A 222 16.91 2.75 -10.25
N ALA A 223 15.65 3.03 -9.90
CA ALA A 223 14.55 3.03 -10.85
C ALA A 223 14.80 3.99 -12.04
N VAL A 224 15.34 5.18 -11.80
CA VAL A 224 15.67 6.17 -12.84
C VAL A 224 16.85 5.73 -13.71
N THR A 225 17.84 5.05 -13.13
CA THR A 225 19.01 4.56 -13.89
C THR A 225 18.69 3.35 -14.77
N GLN A 226 17.69 2.55 -14.40
CA GLN A 226 17.24 1.40 -15.19
C GLN A 226 16.38 1.79 -16.40
N VAL A 227 15.95 3.04 -16.49
CA VAL A 227 14.99 3.52 -17.49
C VAL A 227 15.71 4.38 -18.55
N PRO A 228 15.45 4.18 -19.85
CA PRO A 228 16.03 5.00 -20.91
C PRO A 228 15.49 6.43 -20.89
N ALA A 229 16.24 7.39 -21.47
CA ALA A 229 15.86 8.80 -21.50
C ALA A 229 14.53 9.08 -22.24
N THR A 230 14.10 8.18 -23.14
CA THR A 230 12.82 8.27 -23.85
C THR A 230 11.62 7.85 -23.01
N ARG A 231 11.83 7.24 -21.85
CA ARG A 231 10.75 6.72 -20.99
C ARG A 231 10.55 7.62 -19.77
N PRO A 232 9.38 8.29 -19.65
CA PRO A 232 9.08 9.10 -18.47
C PRO A 232 9.00 8.25 -17.19
N VAL A 233 9.29 8.85 -16.06
CA VAL A 233 9.06 8.27 -14.72
C VAL A 233 7.84 8.94 -14.12
N ALA A 234 6.76 8.19 -13.95
CA ALA A 234 5.49 8.67 -13.43
C ALA A 234 5.38 8.33 -11.94
N LEU A 235 5.37 9.35 -11.09
CA LEU A 235 5.10 9.25 -9.67
C LEU A 235 3.59 9.43 -9.48
N VAL A 236 2.91 8.33 -9.22
CA VAL A 236 1.45 8.30 -9.03
C VAL A 236 1.18 8.19 -7.55
N SER A 237 0.38 9.12 -7.03
CA SER A 237 0.03 9.17 -5.62
C SER A 237 -1.46 8.92 -5.40
N SER A 238 -1.82 8.43 -4.22
CA SER A 238 -3.21 8.50 -3.74
C SER A 238 -3.67 9.98 -3.70
N PRO A 239 -4.96 10.27 -3.95
CA PRO A 239 -5.48 11.63 -3.82
C PRO A 239 -5.09 12.28 -2.49
N GLY A 240 -4.65 13.54 -2.52
CA GLY A 240 -4.21 14.28 -1.33
C GLY A 240 -2.76 14.04 -0.89
N PHE A 241 -2.02 13.14 -1.54
CA PHE A 241 -0.58 12.95 -1.33
C PHE A 241 0.21 13.38 -2.59
N ASP A 242 1.32 14.09 -2.43
CA ASP A 242 2.22 14.45 -3.54
C ASP A 242 3.62 13.89 -3.33
N ALA A 243 4.00 12.90 -4.12
CA ALA A 243 5.34 12.30 -4.09
C ALA A 243 6.44 13.15 -4.77
N SER A 244 6.14 14.36 -5.27
CA SER A 244 7.10 15.17 -6.02
C SER A 244 8.36 15.53 -5.23
N TYR A 245 8.27 15.65 -3.90
CA TYR A 245 9.41 15.93 -3.03
C TYR A 245 10.51 14.84 -3.11
N LYS A 246 10.16 13.58 -3.45
CA LYS A 246 11.13 12.51 -3.63
C LYS A 246 12.07 12.79 -4.82
N VAL A 247 11.55 13.43 -5.87
CA VAL A 247 12.36 13.86 -7.02
C VAL A 247 13.23 15.05 -6.62
N ASP A 248 12.68 16.04 -5.91
CA ASP A 248 13.44 17.19 -5.42
C ASP A 248 14.65 16.74 -4.55
N ASN A 249 14.44 15.78 -3.64
CA ASN A 249 15.51 15.17 -2.84
C ASN A 249 16.55 14.41 -3.68
N LEU A 250 16.10 13.68 -4.71
CA LEU A 250 17.01 12.96 -5.60
C LEU A 250 17.87 13.93 -6.41
N VAL A 251 17.28 15.02 -6.89
CA VAL A 251 17.95 16.09 -7.63
C VAL A 251 19.07 16.72 -6.79
N GLU A 252 18.79 17.03 -5.53
CA GLU A 252 19.78 17.56 -4.59
C GLU A 252 20.91 16.53 -4.34
N ARG A 253 20.55 15.28 -4.06
CA ARG A 253 21.52 14.19 -3.80
C ARG A 253 22.43 13.93 -4.99
N MET A 254 21.89 13.97 -6.21
CA MET A 254 22.62 13.71 -7.45
C MET A 254 23.32 14.95 -8.01
N ARG A 255 23.01 16.14 -7.48
CA ARG A 255 23.51 17.45 -7.93
C ARG A 255 23.30 17.67 -9.42
N VAL A 256 22.10 17.34 -9.90
CA VAL A 256 21.67 17.52 -11.29
C VAL A 256 20.77 18.75 -11.42
N ASN A 257 20.71 19.36 -12.59
CA ASN A 257 19.79 20.46 -12.84
C ASN A 257 18.40 19.91 -13.17
N CYS A 258 17.37 20.36 -12.44
CA CYS A 258 15.98 19.99 -12.69
C CYS A 258 15.10 21.24 -12.84
N THR A 259 14.27 21.27 -13.89
CA THR A 259 13.26 22.32 -14.07
C THR A 259 11.92 21.84 -13.52
N ASN A 260 11.40 22.53 -12.50
CA ASN A 260 10.12 22.22 -11.86
C ASN A 260 8.98 23.05 -12.47
N ILE A 261 7.92 22.39 -12.94
CA ILE A 261 6.77 23.03 -13.58
C ILE A 261 5.49 22.46 -12.98
N ALA A 262 4.58 23.32 -12.53
CA ALA A 262 3.25 22.90 -12.07
C ALA A 262 2.22 23.10 -13.19
N MET A 263 1.41 22.06 -13.43
CA MET A 263 0.25 22.14 -14.31
C MET A 263 -0.94 22.76 -13.57
N GLY A 264 -1.82 23.43 -14.31
CA GLY A 264 -3.01 24.10 -13.76
C GLY A 264 -3.27 25.50 -14.33
N SER A 265 -2.30 26.08 -15.05
CA SER A 265 -2.45 27.33 -15.80
C SER A 265 -2.15 27.13 -17.28
N ASN A 266 -2.69 28.01 -18.13
CA ASN A 266 -2.40 28.00 -19.58
C ASN A 266 -0.91 28.26 -19.87
N GLU A 267 -0.23 29.05 -19.03
CA GLU A 267 1.21 29.29 -19.13
C GLU A 267 2.03 28.04 -18.79
N GLY A 268 1.55 27.21 -17.86
CA GLY A 268 2.18 25.95 -17.47
C GLY A 268 2.34 24.96 -18.62
N LEU A 269 1.35 24.88 -19.52
CA LEU A 269 1.39 24.00 -20.69
C LEU A 269 2.53 24.36 -21.67
N ALA A 270 2.61 25.63 -22.06
CA ALA A 270 3.64 26.10 -22.98
C ALA A 270 5.04 26.05 -22.35
N SER A 271 5.14 26.37 -21.06
CA SER A 271 6.40 26.28 -20.31
C SER A 271 6.89 24.83 -20.22
N ALA A 272 5.99 23.88 -19.97
CA ALA A 272 6.32 22.46 -19.90
C ALA A 272 6.90 21.94 -21.22
N ASP A 273 6.26 22.25 -22.34
CA ASP A 273 6.74 21.81 -23.66
C ASP A 273 8.13 22.38 -23.98
N LYS A 274 8.35 23.66 -23.67
CA LYS A 274 9.65 24.30 -23.86
C LYS A 274 10.71 23.68 -22.96
N ALA A 275 10.40 23.41 -21.70
CA ALA A 275 11.33 22.82 -20.75
C ALA A 275 11.70 21.38 -21.14
N VAL A 276 10.73 20.55 -21.54
CA VAL A 276 10.98 19.18 -22.01
C VAL A 276 11.87 19.19 -23.25
N THR A 277 11.57 20.04 -24.23
CA THR A 277 12.37 20.14 -25.47
C THR A 277 13.81 20.58 -25.18
N ASN A 278 13.98 21.61 -24.36
CA ASN A 278 15.31 22.11 -23.99
C ASN A 278 16.10 21.07 -23.20
N ALA A 279 15.47 20.44 -22.20
CA ALA A 279 16.11 19.44 -21.35
C ALA A 279 16.50 18.19 -22.13
N ALA A 280 15.69 17.79 -23.12
CA ALA A 280 16.01 16.69 -24.02
C ALA A 280 17.28 16.97 -24.84
N GLN A 281 17.55 18.23 -25.20
CA GLN A 281 18.76 18.62 -25.91
C GLN A 281 19.98 18.74 -24.98
N THR A 282 19.80 19.27 -23.77
CA THR A 282 20.90 19.54 -22.84
C THR A 282 21.24 18.39 -21.90
N GLY A 283 20.35 17.40 -21.76
CA GLY A 283 20.49 16.32 -20.79
C GLY A 283 20.08 16.66 -19.36
N SER A 284 19.42 17.80 -19.13
CA SER A 284 18.91 18.16 -17.79
C SER A 284 17.60 17.41 -17.45
N TRP A 285 17.15 17.50 -16.20
CA TRP A 285 15.92 16.85 -15.76
C TRP A 285 14.73 17.82 -15.78
N VAL A 286 13.53 17.28 -15.91
CA VAL A 286 12.28 18.07 -15.82
C VAL A 286 11.31 17.33 -14.92
N LEU A 287 10.70 18.03 -13.97
CA LEU A 287 9.62 17.54 -13.12
C LEU A 287 8.37 18.35 -13.41
N VAL A 288 7.35 17.68 -13.94
CA VAL A 288 6.04 18.26 -14.19
C VAL A 288 5.08 17.76 -13.11
N LYS A 289 4.61 18.67 -12.26
CA LYS A 289 3.69 18.40 -11.14
C LYS A 289 2.23 18.54 -11.59
N ASN A 290 1.35 17.80 -10.93
CA ASN A 290 -0.11 17.84 -11.10
C ASN A 290 -0.60 17.57 -12.54
N VAL A 291 0.05 16.66 -13.26
CA VAL A 291 -0.28 16.45 -14.70
C VAL A 291 -1.68 15.88 -14.95
N HIS A 292 -2.32 15.30 -13.92
CA HIS A 292 -3.72 14.88 -13.96
C HIS A 292 -4.70 16.03 -14.23
N LEU A 293 -4.31 17.28 -13.97
CA LEU A 293 -5.08 18.48 -14.30
C LEU A 293 -5.05 18.83 -15.80
N ALA A 294 -4.15 18.22 -16.58
CA ALA A 294 -4.01 18.47 -18.02
C ALA A 294 -4.01 17.18 -18.89
N PRO A 295 -5.12 16.41 -18.95
CA PRO A 295 -5.17 15.15 -19.70
C PRO A 295 -4.87 15.28 -21.21
N SER A 296 -5.31 16.39 -21.83
CA SER A 296 -5.06 16.67 -23.26
C SER A 296 -3.58 16.87 -23.58
N TRP A 297 -2.85 17.46 -22.63
CA TRP A 297 -1.41 17.62 -22.75
C TRP A 297 -0.68 16.28 -22.63
N LEU A 298 -1.13 15.40 -21.74
CA LEU A 298 -0.58 14.05 -21.58
C LEU A 298 -0.73 13.19 -22.84
N GLN A 299 -1.87 13.30 -23.54
CA GLN A 299 -2.07 12.62 -24.83
C GLN A 299 -1.09 13.12 -25.90
N SER A 300 -0.79 14.42 -25.89
CA SER A 300 0.16 15.01 -26.83
C SER A 300 1.61 14.67 -26.46
N LEU A 301 1.92 14.57 -25.16
CA LEU A 301 3.24 14.25 -24.65
C LEU A 301 3.69 12.86 -25.10
N GLU A 302 2.82 11.85 -25.03
CA GLU A 302 3.14 10.48 -25.44
C GLU A 302 3.67 10.42 -26.88
N LYS A 303 2.93 10.98 -27.85
CA LYS A 303 3.37 11.08 -29.24
C LYS A 303 4.69 11.82 -29.43
N ARG A 304 4.93 12.86 -28.62
CA ARG A 304 6.18 13.65 -28.68
C ARG A 304 7.36 12.83 -28.17
N MET A 305 7.20 12.10 -27.07
CA MET A 305 8.26 11.27 -26.48
C MET A 305 8.74 10.21 -27.47
N ASP A 306 7.83 9.59 -28.23
CA ASP A 306 8.19 8.59 -29.25
C ASP A 306 9.00 9.19 -30.41
N SER A 307 8.76 10.46 -30.75
CA SER A 307 9.49 11.17 -31.81
C SER A 307 10.81 11.80 -31.36
N LEU A 308 11.06 11.82 -30.05
CA LEU A 308 12.19 12.53 -29.45
C LEU A 308 13.46 11.66 -29.50
N ASN A 309 14.58 12.28 -29.86
CA ASN A 309 15.91 11.67 -29.68
C ASN A 309 16.67 12.42 -28.58
N PRO A 310 16.36 12.15 -27.30
CA PRO A 310 16.92 12.91 -26.18
C PRO A 310 18.37 12.52 -25.88
N HIS A 311 19.08 13.43 -25.23
CA HIS A 311 20.37 13.14 -24.58
C HIS A 311 20.24 11.98 -23.58
N SER A 312 21.27 11.14 -23.44
CA SER A 312 21.24 9.93 -22.60
C SER A 312 20.91 10.21 -21.13
N ASP A 313 21.28 11.39 -20.64
CA ASP A 313 21.11 11.80 -19.23
C ASP A 313 19.77 12.49 -18.96
N PHE A 314 19.01 12.83 -20.01
CA PHE A 314 17.69 13.44 -19.87
C PHE A 314 16.75 12.52 -19.10
N ARG A 315 16.03 13.07 -18.13
CA ARG A 315 14.97 12.37 -17.40
C ARG A 315 13.76 13.27 -17.24
N LEU A 316 12.58 12.72 -17.57
CA LEU A 316 11.30 13.37 -17.41
C LEU A 316 10.53 12.70 -16.26
N PHE A 317 10.18 13.48 -15.26
CA PHE A 317 9.35 13.07 -14.13
C PHE A 317 7.96 13.70 -14.26
N LEU A 318 6.93 12.89 -14.01
CA LEU A 318 5.53 13.32 -13.99
C LEU A 318 4.95 13.00 -12.61
N SER A 319 4.57 14.01 -11.82
CA SER A 319 3.81 13.80 -10.58
C SER A 319 2.31 13.93 -10.85
N MET A 320 1.53 12.97 -10.40
CA MET A 320 0.08 12.96 -10.55
C MET A 320 -0.63 12.19 -9.44
N GLU A 321 -1.90 12.52 -9.22
CA GLU A 321 -2.82 11.68 -8.48
C GLU A 321 -3.42 10.60 -9.38
N SER A 322 -3.88 9.51 -8.78
CA SER A 322 -4.59 8.46 -9.49
C SER A 322 -5.89 9.00 -10.11
N SER A 323 -6.04 8.88 -11.42
CA SER A 323 -7.23 9.31 -12.16
C SER A 323 -7.47 8.43 -13.40
N PRO A 324 -8.72 8.04 -13.70
CA PRO A 324 -9.05 7.31 -14.93
C PRO A 324 -8.88 8.16 -16.20
N LYS A 325 -8.72 9.48 -16.05
CA LYS A 325 -8.50 10.41 -17.17
C LYS A 325 -7.09 10.32 -17.75
N ILE A 326 -6.15 9.67 -17.04
CA ILE A 326 -4.78 9.52 -17.51
C ILE A 326 -4.72 8.55 -18.70
N PRO A 327 -4.11 8.92 -19.83
CA PRO A 327 -4.06 8.05 -21.00
C PRO A 327 -3.30 6.74 -20.75
N VAL A 328 -3.89 5.60 -21.14
CA VAL A 328 -3.29 4.26 -21.00
C VAL A 328 -1.93 4.15 -21.72
N ASN A 329 -1.82 4.73 -22.92
CA ASN A 329 -0.57 4.66 -23.67
C ASN A 329 0.59 5.35 -22.95
N LEU A 330 0.32 6.49 -22.27
CA LEU A 330 1.33 7.16 -21.47
C LEU A 330 1.79 6.28 -20.32
N LEU A 331 0.84 5.63 -19.62
CA LEU A 331 1.14 4.72 -18.52
C LEU A 331 2.01 3.54 -18.99
N ARG A 332 1.64 2.93 -20.12
CA ARG A 332 2.39 1.82 -20.74
C ARG A 332 3.79 2.24 -21.20
N ALA A 333 3.92 3.47 -21.71
CA ALA A 333 5.19 4.06 -22.15
C ALA A 333 6.07 4.52 -20.99
N SER A 334 5.51 4.73 -19.78
CA SER A 334 6.21 5.29 -18.62
C SER A 334 6.61 4.23 -17.59
N ARG A 335 7.66 4.49 -16.81
CA ARG A 335 7.92 3.75 -15.57
C ARG A 335 7.00 4.32 -14.48
N VAL A 336 5.92 3.62 -14.17
CA VAL A 336 4.97 4.02 -13.12
C VAL A 336 5.49 3.54 -11.75
N LEU A 337 5.50 4.46 -10.79
CA LEU A 337 5.80 4.21 -9.37
C LEU A 337 4.59 4.69 -8.55
N MET A 338 4.08 3.81 -7.70
CA MET A 338 2.93 4.10 -6.84
C MET A 338 3.41 4.53 -5.46
N TYR A 339 2.88 5.65 -5.00
CA TYR A 339 3.12 6.19 -3.67
C TYR A 339 1.82 6.31 -2.90
N GLU A 340 1.86 5.82 -1.67
CA GLU A 340 0.77 5.90 -0.73
C GLU A 340 1.27 6.67 0.49
N GLN A 341 0.35 7.37 1.15
CA GLN A 341 0.67 8.02 2.41
C GLN A 341 1.10 6.95 3.44
N PRO A 342 2.13 7.22 4.27
CA PRO A 342 2.55 6.28 5.31
C PRO A 342 1.36 5.93 6.21
N ALA A 343 1.06 4.65 6.33
CA ALA A 343 0.00 4.15 7.19
C ALA A 343 0.43 4.14 8.66
N GLY A 344 -0.56 4.32 9.54
CA GLY A 344 -0.45 4.23 10.98
C GLY A 344 -0.27 5.59 11.67
N VAL A 345 -0.88 5.71 12.84
CA VAL A 345 -0.90 6.96 13.62
C VAL A 345 0.51 7.46 13.94
N ARG A 346 1.43 6.54 14.25
CA ARG A 346 2.82 6.87 14.57
C ARG A 346 3.57 7.54 13.42
N ALA A 347 3.44 6.98 12.22
CA ALA A 347 4.16 7.47 11.04
C ALA A 347 3.63 8.86 10.67
N ASN A 348 2.31 9.00 10.68
CA ASN A 348 1.60 10.24 10.44
C ASN A 348 2.03 11.35 11.42
N MET A 349 1.89 11.11 12.73
CA MET A 349 2.26 12.10 13.75
C MET A 349 3.73 12.52 13.69
N LYS A 350 4.64 11.60 13.34
CA LYS A 350 6.05 11.92 13.17
C LYS A 350 6.26 12.95 12.06
N ASP A 351 5.56 12.78 10.95
CA ASP A 351 5.62 13.68 9.81
C ASP A 351 4.99 15.05 10.16
N SER A 352 3.76 15.05 10.67
CA SER A 352 3.04 16.26 11.07
C SER A 352 3.78 17.08 12.14
N MET A 353 4.42 16.44 13.12
CA MET A 353 5.21 17.16 14.14
C MET A 353 6.52 17.71 13.58
N SER A 354 7.08 17.07 12.56
CA SER A 354 8.31 17.55 11.92
C SER A 354 8.07 18.84 11.12
N SER A 355 6.91 18.96 10.46
CA SER A 355 6.54 20.15 9.68
C SER A 355 6.44 21.40 10.56
N LEU A 356 5.92 21.27 11.79
CA LEU A 356 5.74 22.38 12.73
C LEU A 356 6.91 22.60 13.70
N SER A 357 8.02 21.88 13.52
CA SER A 357 9.16 21.89 14.46
C SER A 357 9.69 23.31 14.76
N THR A 358 9.78 24.17 13.76
CA THR A 358 10.25 25.56 13.90
C THR A 358 9.26 26.47 14.63
N ARG A 359 7.95 26.23 14.47
CA ARG A 359 6.87 27.00 15.11
C ARG A 359 6.74 26.63 16.59
N SER A 360 7.02 25.36 16.91
CA SER A 360 6.88 24.79 18.25
C SER A 360 7.81 25.43 19.30
N ALA A 361 8.91 26.08 18.89
CA ALA A 361 9.88 26.72 19.77
C ALA A 361 9.44 28.11 20.27
N LYS A 362 8.36 28.67 19.72
CA LYS A 362 7.83 29.99 20.12
C LYS A 362 7.04 29.88 21.44
N SER A 363 6.99 30.98 22.22
CA SER A 363 6.11 31.12 23.40
C SER A 363 4.64 31.34 23.02
N PRO A 364 3.66 30.78 23.75
CA PRO A 364 3.81 30.14 25.06
C PRO A 364 4.17 28.64 24.98
N VAL A 365 4.73 28.09 26.07
CA VAL A 365 5.16 26.68 26.17
C VAL A 365 4.01 25.70 25.89
N GLU A 366 2.77 26.07 26.21
CA GLU A 366 1.59 25.26 25.94
C GLU A 366 1.30 25.04 24.44
N ARG A 367 1.86 25.87 23.54
CA ARG A 367 1.71 25.74 22.07
C ARG A 367 2.16 24.37 21.58
N THR A 368 3.32 23.90 22.03
CA THR A 368 3.89 22.64 21.56
C THR A 368 2.94 21.47 21.87
N ARG A 369 2.21 21.51 23.00
CA ARG A 369 1.22 20.49 23.34
C ARG A 369 -0.02 20.58 22.46
N LEU A 370 -0.50 21.78 22.10
CA LEU A 370 -1.59 21.90 21.12
C LEU A 370 -1.23 21.29 19.77
N TYR A 371 0.01 21.45 19.31
CA TYR A 371 0.47 20.80 18.08
C TYR A 371 0.51 19.28 18.20
N LEU A 372 0.90 18.73 19.35
CA LEU A 372 0.80 17.29 19.60
C LEU A 372 -0.65 16.79 19.47
N LEU A 373 -1.61 17.51 20.07
CA LEU A 373 -3.03 17.16 20.01
C LEU A 373 -3.59 17.31 18.59
N LEU A 374 -3.20 18.35 17.86
CA LEU A 374 -3.58 18.55 16.46
C LEU A 374 -2.98 17.46 15.55
N ALA A 375 -1.72 17.07 15.76
CA ALA A 375 -1.07 15.99 15.02
C ALA A 375 -1.76 14.64 15.29
N PHE A 376 -2.18 14.39 16.54
CA PHE A 376 -2.96 13.20 16.87
C PHE A 376 -4.34 13.21 16.20
N LEU A 377 -5.06 14.34 16.25
CA LEU A 377 -6.33 14.51 15.54
C LEU A 377 -6.17 14.27 14.03
N HIS A 378 -5.16 14.89 13.41
CA HIS A 378 -4.87 14.75 11.98
C HIS A 378 -4.60 13.29 11.60
N ALA A 379 -3.77 12.60 12.38
CA ALA A 379 -3.49 11.18 12.20
C ALA A 379 -4.75 10.33 12.35
N VAL A 380 -5.59 10.60 13.35
CA VAL A 380 -6.84 9.86 13.57
C VAL A 380 -7.83 10.06 12.43
N VAL A 381 -8.06 11.29 11.97
CA VAL A 381 -9.03 11.53 10.88
C VAL A 381 -8.58 10.88 9.57
N GLN A 382 -7.28 10.89 9.28
CA GLN A 382 -6.71 10.22 8.11
C GLN A 382 -6.74 8.69 8.25
N GLU A 383 -6.29 8.11 9.36
CA GLU A 383 -6.30 6.65 9.55
C GLU A 383 -7.71 6.06 9.58
N ARG A 384 -8.72 6.82 10.04
CA ARG A 384 -10.11 6.41 9.93
C ARG A 384 -10.57 6.20 8.47
N LEU A 385 -9.97 6.85 7.47
CA LEU A 385 -10.29 6.61 6.06
C LEU A 385 -9.97 5.18 5.60
N ARG A 386 -9.02 4.50 6.26
CA ARG A 386 -8.71 3.08 6.01
C ARG A 386 -9.93 2.17 6.23
N TYR A 387 -10.86 2.60 7.09
CA TYR A 387 -12.06 1.86 7.46
C TYR A 387 -13.33 2.36 6.75
N ALA A 388 -13.20 3.29 5.80
CA ALA A 388 -14.31 3.76 4.96
C ALA A 388 -14.70 2.71 3.89
N PRO A 389 -15.98 2.65 3.47
CA PRO A 389 -17.11 3.47 3.87
C PRO A 389 -17.91 2.91 5.09
N ASN A 390 -17.47 1.77 5.65
CA ASN A 390 -18.34 0.95 6.49
C ASN A 390 -18.22 1.24 7.99
N LEU A 391 -17.05 1.66 8.47
CA LEU A 391 -16.75 1.80 9.91
C LEU A 391 -16.14 3.16 10.27
N GLY A 392 -15.16 3.62 9.50
CA GLY A 392 -14.39 4.84 9.81
C GLY A 392 -15.12 6.13 9.45
N TRP A 393 -15.35 6.29 8.16
CA TRP A 393 -16.13 7.38 7.56
C TRP A 393 -17.09 6.76 6.55
N LYS A 394 -18.19 7.42 6.23
CA LYS A 394 -19.05 7.00 5.11
C LYS A 394 -18.48 7.45 3.77
N GLY A 395 -17.89 8.64 3.73
CA GLY A 395 -17.22 9.17 2.55
C GLY A 395 -15.71 8.93 2.56
N PHE A 396 -15.10 9.01 1.37
CA PHE A 396 -13.64 9.08 1.21
C PHE A 396 -13.23 10.55 1.16
N TRP A 397 -13.18 11.19 2.34
CA TRP A 397 -12.83 12.61 2.46
C TRP A 397 -11.33 12.83 2.26
N GLU A 398 -10.96 13.91 1.57
CA GLU A 398 -9.56 14.24 1.28
C GLU A 398 -8.93 15.10 2.38
N PHE A 399 -8.71 14.52 3.55
CA PHE A 399 -7.95 15.19 4.62
C PHE A 399 -6.46 15.24 4.26
N ASN A 400 -5.88 16.42 4.19
CA ASN A 400 -4.52 16.62 3.67
C ASN A 400 -3.70 17.61 4.51
N ASP A 401 -2.41 17.73 4.19
CA ASP A 401 -1.46 18.57 4.94
C ASP A 401 -1.85 20.06 4.94
N SER A 402 -2.62 20.52 3.95
CA SER A 402 -3.09 21.91 3.92
C SER A 402 -4.12 22.17 5.03
N ASP A 403 -4.96 21.19 5.37
CA ASP A 403 -5.91 21.29 6.49
C ASP A 403 -5.15 21.36 7.82
N TYR A 404 -4.09 20.57 7.94
CA TYR A 404 -3.22 20.55 9.11
C TYR A 404 -2.48 21.88 9.29
N GLU A 405 -1.83 22.41 8.25
CA GLU A 405 -1.13 23.69 8.31
C GLU A 405 -2.07 24.87 8.57
N CYS A 406 -3.28 24.85 7.98
CA CYS A 406 -4.32 25.84 8.25
C CYS A 406 -4.79 25.77 9.72
N SER A 407 -5.02 24.57 10.24
CA SER A 407 -5.38 24.35 11.64
C SER A 407 -4.27 24.79 12.60
N ALA A 408 -3.00 24.56 12.25
CA ALA A 408 -1.87 25.06 13.02
C ALA A 408 -1.81 26.60 13.00
N PHE A 409 -2.14 27.24 11.88
CA PHE A 409 -2.25 28.70 11.77
C PHE A 409 -3.39 29.27 12.63
N ILE A 410 -4.54 28.59 12.66
CA ILE A 410 -5.65 28.92 13.57
C ILE A 410 -5.18 28.88 15.03
N ILE A 411 -4.51 27.79 15.43
CA ILE A 411 -3.96 27.63 16.78
C ILE A 411 -2.99 28.77 17.11
N ASP A 412 -2.05 29.09 16.21
CA ASP A 412 -1.09 30.18 16.43
C ASP A 412 -1.78 31.51 16.64
N THR A 413 -2.75 31.85 15.79
CA THR A 413 -3.47 33.12 15.86
C THR A 413 -4.15 33.29 17.21
N TRP A 414 -4.87 32.27 17.66
CA TRP A 414 -5.65 32.34 18.88
C TRP A 414 -4.82 32.21 20.16
N ILE A 415 -3.76 31.39 20.14
CA ILE A 415 -2.87 31.27 21.30
C ILE A 415 -2.02 32.52 21.49
N GLU A 416 -1.56 33.17 20.40
CA GLU A 416 -0.81 34.43 20.46
C GLU A 416 -1.69 35.56 20.96
N GLN A 417 -2.95 35.63 20.50
CA GLN A 417 -3.91 36.62 20.99
C GLN A 417 -4.21 36.44 22.49
N ALA A 418 -4.35 35.21 22.97
CA ALA A 418 -4.67 34.93 24.37
C ALA A 418 -3.45 35.11 25.29
N ALA A 419 -2.27 34.66 24.87
CA ALA A 419 -1.05 34.73 25.68
C ALA A 419 -0.44 36.14 25.68
N GLY A 420 -0.51 36.87 24.55
CA GLY A 420 0.18 38.14 24.35
C GLY A 420 1.69 37.95 24.40
N THR A 421 2.37 38.66 25.31
CA THR A 421 3.83 38.56 25.51
C THR A 421 4.24 37.52 26.56
N ARG A 422 3.30 36.75 27.11
CA ARG A 422 3.57 35.79 28.18
C ARG A 422 4.27 34.54 27.63
N THR A 423 5.16 33.98 28.43
CA THR A 423 5.87 32.72 28.11
C THR A 423 5.02 31.48 28.38
N ASN A 424 3.92 31.63 29.13
CA ASN A 424 2.99 30.57 29.48
C ASN A 424 1.54 31.10 29.57
N ILE A 425 0.58 30.21 29.38
CA ILE A 425 -0.86 30.50 29.50
C ILE A 425 -1.55 29.38 30.28
N ALA A 426 -2.51 29.74 31.15
CA ALA A 426 -3.33 28.73 31.81
C ALA A 426 -4.15 27.98 30.75
N PRO A 427 -4.21 26.63 30.76
CA PRO A 427 -4.95 25.86 29.75
C PRO A 427 -6.42 26.26 29.62
N GLN A 428 -7.06 26.66 30.72
CA GLN A 428 -8.45 27.14 30.74
C GLN A 428 -8.64 28.51 30.07
N SER A 429 -7.57 29.27 29.87
CA SER A 429 -7.61 30.58 29.19
C SER A 429 -7.37 30.48 27.69
N ILE A 430 -7.06 29.29 27.17
CA ILE A 430 -6.99 29.04 25.73
C ILE A 430 -8.44 29.10 25.18
N PRO A 431 -8.70 29.80 24.06
CA PRO A 431 -10.05 29.94 23.50
C PRO A 431 -10.48 28.65 22.75
N TRP A 432 -10.74 27.60 23.52
CA TRP A 432 -11.06 26.25 23.01
C TRP A 432 -12.25 26.23 22.07
N ASP A 433 -13.31 26.99 22.36
CA ASP A 433 -14.52 27.01 21.52
C ASP A 433 -14.22 27.51 20.11
N MET A 434 -13.43 28.58 19.98
CA MET A 434 -13.03 29.13 18.68
C MET A 434 -12.08 28.21 17.92
N ILE A 435 -11.10 27.62 18.61
CA ILE A 435 -10.17 26.67 17.99
C ILE A 435 -10.94 25.45 17.49
N ARG A 436 -11.80 24.84 18.31
CA ARG A 436 -12.59 23.66 17.94
C ARG A 436 -13.53 23.95 16.78
N TYR A 437 -14.24 25.08 16.79
CA TYR A 437 -15.12 25.49 15.70
C TYR A 437 -14.33 25.62 14.39
N LEU A 438 -13.27 26.43 14.36
CA LEU A 438 -12.52 26.68 13.13
C LEU A 438 -11.79 25.44 12.62
N VAL A 439 -11.26 24.60 13.50
CA VAL A 439 -10.64 23.32 13.11
C VAL A 439 -11.69 22.38 12.53
N THR A 440 -12.87 22.27 13.15
CA THR A 440 -13.98 21.45 12.64
C THR A 440 -14.44 21.94 11.28
N GLU A 441 -14.59 23.25 11.06
CA GLU A 441 -14.95 23.80 9.76
C GLU A 441 -13.85 23.58 8.71
N THR A 442 -12.57 23.64 9.11
CA THR A 442 -11.42 23.44 8.20
C THR A 442 -11.41 22.03 7.61
N TYR A 443 -11.52 21.01 8.47
CA TYR A 443 -11.60 19.61 8.02
C TYR A 443 -12.99 19.28 7.45
N GLY A 444 -14.05 19.81 8.06
CA GLY A 444 -15.44 19.50 7.77
C GLY A 444 -15.99 20.16 6.51
N GLY A 445 -15.34 21.20 5.98
CA GLY A 445 -15.75 21.85 4.73
C GLY A 445 -15.75 20.94 3.50
N LYS A 446 -15.15 19.74 3.60
CA LYS A 446 -15.11 18.70 2.58
C LYS A 446 -16.17 17.60 2.79
N ILE A 447 -16.81 17.57 3.95
CA ILE A 447 -17.73 16.52 4.37
C ILE A 447 -19.15 16.94 4.01
N ASP A 448 -19.83 16.15 3.19
CA ASP A 448 -21.24 16.37 2.85
C ASP A 448 -22.23 15.51 3.65
N ASP A 449 -21.75 14.48 4.37
CA ASP A 449 -22.58 13.65 5.25
C ASP A 449 -22.67 14.23 6.67
N GLU A 450 -23.89 14.47 7.13
CA GLU A 450 -24.16 15.03 8.47
C GLU A 450 -23.70 14.10 9.62
N GLY A 451 -23.67 12.78 9.40
CA GLY A 451 -23.18 11.81 10.38
C GLY A 451 -21.66 11.90 10.53
N ASP A 452 -20.93 11.92 9.42
CA ASP A 452 -19.48 12.11 9.39
C ASP A 452 -19.11 13.48 9.97
N PHE A 453 -19.84 14.56 9.64
CA PHE A 453 -19.56 15.87 10.23
C PHE A 453 -19.73 15.87 11.76
N ARG A 454 -20.77 15.23 12.28
CA ARG A 454 -20.96 15.05 13.74
C ARG A 454 -19.85 14.22 14.38
N GLN A 455 -19.38 13.17 13.68
CA GLN A 455 -18.27 12.35 14.15
C GLN A 455 -16.96 13.15 14.19
N LEU A 456 -16.68 13.97 13.18
CA LEU A 456 -15.54 14.89 13.17
C LEU A 456 -15.62 15.85 14.36
N ASN A 457 -16.77 16.50 14.57
CA ASN A 457 -16.96 17.42 15.69
C ASN A 457 -16.69 16.71 17.05
N SER A 458 -17.19 15.48 17.22
CA SER A 458 -16.95 14.69 18.43
C SER A 458 -15.46 14.39 18.66
N LEU A 459 -14.69 14.09 17.60
CA LEU A 459 -13.25 13.84 17.69
C LEU A 459 -12.47 15.12 18.02
N VAL A 460 -12.87 16.24 17.43
CA VAL A 460 -12.26 17.55 17.70
C VAL A 460 -12.52 17.95 19.16
N GLU A 461 -13.74 17.79 19.65
CA GLU A 461 -14.10 18.07 21.04
C GLU A 461 -13.40 17.15 22.05
N SER A 462 -13.21 15.88 21.72
CA SER A 462 -12.55 14.93 22.62
C SER A 462 -11.05 15.19 22.76
N PHE A 463 -10.37 15.54 21.66
CA PHE A 463 -8.91 15.70 21.67
C PHE A 463 -8.45 17.12 21.99
N LEU A 464 -9.18 18.15 21.54
CA LEU A 464 -8.85 19.55 21.82
C LEU A 464 -9.61 20.05 23.05
N THR A 465 -9.19 19.59 24.22
CA THR A 465 -9.79 19.90 25.52
C THR A 465 -8.76 20.43 26.53
N PRO A 466 -9.14 21.34 27.45
CA PRO A 466 -8.25 21.77 28.53
C PRO A 466 -7.78 20.60 29.41
N ALA A 467 -8.60 19.54 29.55
CA ALA A 467 -8.26 18.35 30.33
C ALA A 467 -7.02 17.63 29.80
N ALA A 468 -6.68 17.80 28.51
CA ALA A 468 -5.47 17.23 27.91
C ALA A 468 -4.16 17.81 28.48
N TYR A 469 -4.25 18.84 29.33
CA TYR A 469 -3.11 19.38 30.07
C TYR A 469 -2.95 18.76 31.46
N ASP A 470 -3.95 18.03 31.96
CA ASP A 470 -3.91 17.40 33.27
C ASP A 470 -2.99 16.18 33.27
N ILE A 471 -2.30 15.96 34.39
CA ILE A 471 -1.37 14.84 34.55
C ILE A 471 -2.16 13.53 34.48
N GLY A 472 -1.78 12.63 33.58
CA GLY A 472 -2.44 11.34 33.42
C GLY A 472 -3.71 11.38 32.57
N HIS A 473 -4.01 12.49 31.88
CA HIS A 473 -5.15 12.55 30.97
C HIS A 473 -5.04 11.48 29.87
N LYS A 474 -6.11 10.69 29.73
CA LYS A 474 -6.27 9.66 28.71
C LYS A 474 -6.87 10.30 27.46
N LEU A 475 -6.10 10.38 26.37
CA LEU A 475 -6.61 10.75 25.03
C LEU A 475 -7.57 9.69 24.50
N VAL A 476 -7.29 8.42 24.82
CA VAL A 476 -8.07 7.27 24.42
C VAL A 476 -8.25 6.39 25.66
N GLU A 477 -9.50 6.08 25.98
CA GLU A 477 -9.81 5.12 27.04
C GLU A 477 -9.52 3.69 26.58
N GLY A 478 -9.06 2.85 27.51
CA GLY A 478 -8.90 1.42 27.23
C GLY A 478 -10.25 0.74 27.03
N PRO A 479 -10.28 -0.46 26.40
CA PRO A 479 -11.48 -1.27 26.29
C PRO A 479 -12.12 -1.45 27.68
N ASP A 480 -13.42 -1.21 27.80
CA ASP A 480 -14.18 -1.35 29.07
C ASP A 480 -13.62 -0.54 30.26
N GLY A 481 -12.85 0.53 30.00
CA GLY A 481 -12.29 1.40 31.03
C GLY A 481 -10.99 0.87 31.67
N SER A 482 -10.36 -0.16 31.10
CA SER A 482 -9.07 -0.67 31.58
C SER A 482 -7.92 0.34 31.42
N GLU A 483 -6.92 0.24 32.30
CA GLU A 483 -5.62 0.92 32.11
C GLU A 483 -4.88 0.36 30.90
N GLU A 484 -4.98 -0.96 30.68
CA GLU A 484 -4.45 -1.65 29.51
C GLU A 484 -5.16 -1.15 28.23
N GLY A 485 -4.39 -0.70 27.26
CA GLY A 485 -4.90 -0.15 26.00
C GLY A 485 -5.29 1.34 26.04
N SER A 486 -5.17 2.00 27.19
CA SER A 486 -5.36 3.46 27.27
C SER A 486 -4.16 4.24 26.75
N LEU A 487 -4.41 5.36 26.06
CA LEU A 487 -3.37 6.25 25.55
C LEU A 487 -3.32 7.53 26.37
N VAL A 488 -2.25 7.72 27.14
CA VAL A 488 -2.07 8.88 28.02
C VAL A 488 -1.19 9.94 27.36
N VAL A 489 -1.57 11.22 27.48
CA VAL A 489 -0.77 12.36 27.01
C VAL A 489 0.57 12.40 27.77
N PRO A 490 1.71 12.63 27.09
CA PRO A 490 2.99 12.80 27.78
C PRO A 490 2.99 14.05 28.67
N SER A 491 3.52 13.91 29.88
CA SER A 491 3.62 15.02 30.86
C SER A 491 4.63 16.10 30.47
N GLY A 492 5.52 15.82 29.51
CA GLY A 492 6.51 16.74 28.98
C GLY A 492 5.91 17.97 28.32
N THR A 493 6.75 18.98 28.05
CA THR A 493 6.34 20.24 27.42
C THR A 493 7.17 20.59 26.20
N SER A 494 8.22 19.82 25.92
CA SER A 494 9.17 20.10 24.86
C SER A 494 8.96 19.20 23.63
N LEU A 495 9.33 19.70 22.45
CA LEU A 495 9.27 18.93 21.22
C LEU A 495 10.03 17.59 21.31
N PRO A 496 11.26 17.50 21.86
CA PRO A 496 11.98 16.23 21.97
C PRO A 496 11.25 15.17 22.82
N GLU A 497 10.59 15.58 23.90
CA GLU A 497 9.81 14.67 24.76
C GLU A 497 8.58 14.12 24.01
N PHE A 498 7.89 14.97 23.25
CA PHE A 498 6.76 14.55 22.42
C PHE A 498 7.22 13.64 21.28
N THR A 499 8.32 13.95 20.62
CA THR A 499 8.91 13.06 19.61
C THR A 499 9.29 11.70 20.21
N ALA A 500 9.85 11.66 21.42
CA ALA A 500 10.15 10.42 22.12
C ALA A 500 8.90 9.62 22.50
N TRP A 501 7.79 10.29 22.84
CA TRP A 501 6.50 9.65 23.07
C TRP A 501 5.91 9.07 21.76
N ILE A 502 5.95 9.81 20.65
CA ILE A 502 5.52 9.32 19.33
C ILE A 502 6.31 8.08 18.91
N HIS A 503 7.63 8.05 19.18
CA HIS A 503 8.47 6.88 18.90
C HIS A 503 8.11 5.63 19.72
N LYS A 504 7.39 5.77 20.84
CA LYS A 504 6.91 4.65 21.65
C LYS A 504 5.53 4.15 21.23
N LEU A 505 4.82 4.87 20.35
CA LEU A 505 3.56 4.39 19.81
C LEU A 505 3.78 3.07 19.05
N PRO A 506 2.80 2.15 19.09
CA PRO A 506 2.88 0.91 18.34
C PRO A 506 2.94 1.20 16.84
N GLU A 507 3.58 0.30 16.09
CA GLU A 507 3.60 0.38 14.63
C GLU A 507 2.22 0.05 14.02
N ARG A 508 1.45 -0.78 14.70
CA ARG A 508 0.03 -1.04 14.42
C ARG A 508 -0.81 -0.53 15.58
N GLU A 509 -1.54 0.56 15.38
CA GLU A 509 -2.43 1.09 16.40
C GLU A 509 -3.66 0.19 16.63
N PRO A 510 -4.14 0.12 17.88
CA PRO A 510 -5.47 -0.42 18.15
C PRO A 510 -6.55 0.44 17.48
N PRO A 511 -7.63 -0.15 16.92
CA PRO A 511 -8.75 0.61 16.36
C PRO A 511 -9.40 1.57 17.36
N THR A 512 -9.28 1.28 18.67
CA THR A 512 -9.77 2.15 19.74
C THR A 512 -9.08 3.51 19.73
N TYR A 513 -7.83 3.62 19.27
CA TYR A 513 -7.14 4.91 19.12
C TYR A 513 -7.84 5.82 18.13
N LEU A 514 -8.50 5.21 17.15
CA LEU A 514 -9.26 5.91 16.13
C LEU A 514 -10.68 6.23 16.60
N GLY A 515 -11.11 5.79 17.78
CA GLY A 515 -12.50 5.85 18.21
C GLY A 515 -13.38 4.81 17.51
N LEU A 516 -12.82 3.64 17.17
CA LEU A 516 -13.53 2.51 16.58
C LEU A 516 -13.63 1.34 17.57
N PRO A 517 -14.62 0.44 17.40
CA PRO A 517 -14.69 -0.80 18.17
C PRO A 517 -13.43 -1.65 18.04
N ALA A 518 -13.05 -2.38 19.09
CA ALA A 518 -11.83 -3.21 19.10
C ALA A 518 -11.83 -4.31 18.01
N ASN A 519 -13.01 -4.76 17.57
CA ASN A 519 -13.15 -5.75 16.48
C ASN A 519 -13.12 -5.13 15.07
N ALA A 520 -12.99 -3.81 14.92
CA ALA A 520 -13.01 -3.14 13.62
C ALA A 520 -11.87 -3.62 12.69
N GLU A 521 -10.67 -3.87 13.24
CA GLU A 521 -9.55 -4.39 12.44
C GLU A 521 -9.87 -5.77 11.86
N LYS A 522 -10.50 -6.65 12.64
CA LYS A 522 -10.91 -7.99 12.14
C LYS A 522 -11.87 -7.86 10.96
N LEU A 523 -12.86 -6.98 11.05
CA LEU A 523 -13.82 -6.74 9.96
C LEU A 523 -13.14 -6.17 8.72
N LEU A 524 -12.18 -5.25 8.89
CA LEU A 524 -11.38 -4.72 7.79
C LEU A 524 -10.56 -5.83 7.12
N LEU A 525 -9.88 -6.67 7.91
CA LEU A 525 -9.07 -7.77 7.42
C LEU A 525 -9.91 -8.82 6.67
N VAL A 526 -11.10 -9.15 7.17
CA VAL A 526 -12.07 -10.00 6.45
C VAL A 526 -12.45 -9.38 5.10
N GLY A 527 -12.71 -8.06 5.08
CA GLY A 527 -12.99 -7.32 3.85
C GLY A 527 -11.82 -7.38 2.86
N LEU A 528 -10.59 -7.20 3.33
CA LEU A 528 -9.37 -7.31 2.53
C LEU A 528 -9.17 -8.73 1.99
N GLY A 529 -9.39 -9.76 2.81
CA GLY A 529 -9.35 -11.17 2.39
C GLY A 529 -10.35 -11.46 1.26
N ARG A 530 -11.59 -11.00 1.40
CA ARG A 530 -12.62 -11.11 0.34
C ARG A 530 -12.23 -10.36 -0.92
N SER A 531 -11.71 -9.14 -0.78
CA SER A 531 -11.25 -8.34 -1.91
C SER A 531 -10.09 -9.01 -2.65
N LEU A 532 -9.12 -9.59 -1.92
CA LEU A 532 -8.01 -10.33 -2.50
C LEU A 532 -8.51 -11.52 -3.31
N ILE A 533 -9.38 -12.37 -2.74
CA ILE A 533 -9.97 -13.52 -3.43
C ILE A 533 -10.73 -13.07 -4.68
N GLY A 534 -11.55 -12.02 -4.57
CA GLY A 534 -12.32 -11.48 -5.69
C GLY A 534 -11.43 -10.94 -6.82
N ASN A 535 -10.38 -10.21 -6.47
CA ASN A 535 -9.41 -9.67 -7.42
C ASN A 535 -8.61 -10.79 -8.12
N LEU A 536 -8.17 -11.80 -7.37
CA LEU A 536 -7.50 -12.97 -7.93
C LEU A 536 -8.39 -13.70 -8.93
N LYS A 537 -9.64 -14.00 -8.54
CA LYS A 537 -10.58 -14.70 -9.40
C LYS A 537 -10.86 -13.91 -10.68
N LYS A 538 -11.05 -12.59 -10.57
CA LYS A 538 -11.26 -11.71 -11.73
C LYS A 538 -10.14 -11.80 -12.75
N VAL A 539 -8.87 -11.73 -12.31
CA VAL A 539 -7.72 -11.78 -13.22
C VAL A 539 -7.52 -13.19 -13.77
N MET A 540 -7.73 -14.23 -12.97
CA MET A 540 -7.62 -15.61 -13.44
C MET A 540 -8.67 -15.96 -14.49
N ASP A 541 -9.92 -15.56 -14.28
CA ASP A 541 -10.99 -15.78 -15.28
C ASP A 541 -10.61 -15.16 -16.64
N THR A 542 -10.04 -13.95 -16.63
CA THR A 542 -9.59 -13.28 -17.86
C THR A 542 -8.37 -13.96 -18.51
N LEU A 543 -7.49 -14.58 -17.71
CA LEU A 543 -6.36 -15.35 -18.24
C LEU A 543 -6.85 -16.63 -18.90
N ASP A 544 -7.78 -17.35 -18.26
CA ASP A 544 -8.35 -18.60 -18.78
C ASP A 544 -9.14 -18.35 -20.09
N GLU A 545 -9.91 -17.26 -20.16
CA GLU A 545 -10.58 -16.82 -21.39
C GLU A 545 -9.57 -16.53 -22.51
N GLY A 546 -8.46 -15.86 -22.20
CA GLY A 546 -7.38 -15.58 -23.15
C GLY A 546 -6.69 -16.84 -23.66
N GLU A 547 -6.44 -17.82 -22.79
CA GLU A 547 -5.86 -19.10 -23.18
C GLU A 547 -6.80 -19.91 -24.08
N GLN A 548 -8.10 -19.93 -23.78
CA GLN A 548 -9.10 -20.60 -24.62
C GLN A 548 -9.18 -19.99 -26.02
N LEU A 549 -9.24 -18.66 -26.12
CA LEU A 549 -9.27 -17.98 -27.41
C LEU A 549 -8.02 -18.24 -28.25
N MET A 550 -6.84 -18.35 -27.63
CA MET A 550 -5.61 -18.72 -28.33
C MET A 550 -5.55 -20.21 -28.71
N ALA A 551 -6.20 -21.10 -27.95
CA ALA A 551 -6.28 -22.51 -28.30
C ALA A 551 -7.28 -22.80 -29.45
N GLU A 552 -8.28 -21.93 -29.62
CA GLU A 552 -9.28 -22.01 -30.69
C GLU A 552 -8.84 -21.34 -32.02
N ALA A 553 -7.87 -20.42 -31.96
CA ALA A 553 -7.30 -19.70 -33.11
C ALA A 553 -6.14 -20.45 -33.76
#